data_AF-A0A3N6H171-F1
#
_entry.id   AF-A0A3N6H171-F1
#
_cell.length_a   1.000
_cell.length_b   1.000
_cell.length_c   1.000
_cell.angle_alpha   90.00
_cell.angle_beta   90.00
_cell.angle_gamma   90.00
#
_symmetry.space_group_name_H-M   'P 1'
#
loop_
_entity.id
_entity.type
_entity.pdbx_description
1 polymer ?
#
loop_
_entity_poly.entity_id
_entity_poly.type
_entity_poly.pdbx_seq_one_letter_code
_entity_poly.pdbx_strand_id
1 'polypeptide(L)'
;MTDTPQTALDTLRGLALRSADGPTVQQLLDDVTTELTGRTVVHRDQDRRPRRFVLRRSVDVSGISGLGDVADGVLWPDGTASVRWRGEHPSSVFWDRGRASVELIHGHGGATSAVFLDAADGSAGSVPDIEAAPLALRRAVDRALNAPVACSDCGRTIACPCASDRREGRVDAILAALAPWIATGDRTAIPSQTDRT
;
A
#
# COMPACT_ATOMS: atom_id res chain seq x y z
N MET A 1 7.33 22.15 26.00
CA MET A 1 8.02 21.13 25.18
C MET A 1 6.95 20.20 24.66
N THR A 2 6.44 20.50 23.47
CA THR A 2 5.53 19.61 22.74
C THR A 2 6.40 18.61 21.99
N ASP A 3 6.27 17.34 22.35
CA ASP A 3 6.94 16.23 21.70
C ASP A 3 6.36 16.10 20.28
N THR A 4 7.17 16.42 19.27
CA THR A 4 6.77 16.26 17.87
C THR A 4 6.62 14.76 17.61
N PRO A 5 5.51 14.26 17.03
CA PRO A 5 5.36 12.84 16.75
C PRO A 5 6.49 12.40 15.83
N GLN A 6 7.30 11.49 16.35
CA GLN A 6 8.49 10.98 15.69
C GLN A 6 8.06 10.08 14.53
N THR A 7 8.51 10.37 13.31
CA THR A 7 8.14 9.59 12.11
C THR A 7 8.87 8.24 12.09
N ALA A 8 8.41 7.27 11.29
CA ALA A 8 9.14 6.01 11.14
C ALA A 8 10.53 6.25 10.51
N LEU A 9 10.66 7.29 9.68
CA LEU A 9 11.93 7.75 9.12
C LEU A 9 12.89 8.31 10.19
N ASP A 10 12.39 9.10 11.14
CA ASP A 10 13.18 9.61 12.27
C ASP A 10 13.63 8.46 13.20
N THR A 11 12.78 7.45 13.33
CA THR A 11 13.07 6.24 14.09
C THR A 11 14.15 5.39 13.40
N LEU A 12 14.09 5.22 12.07
CA LEU A 12 15.15 4.61 11.24
C LEU A 12 16.51 5.25 11.46
N ARG A 13 16.54 6.59 11.42
CA ARG A 13 17.77 7.35 11.62
C ARG A 13 18.32 7.15 13.04
N GLY A 14 17.46 7.09 14.04
CA GLY A 14 17.83 6.82 15.43
C GLY A 14 18.35 5.40 15.67
N LEU A 15 17.78 4.40 14.98
CA LEU A 15 18.21 3.00 15.06
C LEU A 15 19.53 2.75 14.31
N ALA A 16 19.73 3.35 13.14
CA ALA A 16 21.00 3.24 12.41
C ALA A 16 22.19 3.79 13.22
N LEU A 17 21.95 4.75 14.12
CA LEU A 17 22.95 5.33 15.03
C LEU A 17 23.15 4.53 16.32
N ARG A 18 22.26 3.61 16.66
CA ARG A 18 22.30 2.80 17.89
C ARG A 18 22.12 1.34 17.52
N SER A 19 23.23 0.63 17.33
CA SER A 19 23.31 -0.81 17.02
C SER A 19 22.11 -1.63 17.50
N ALA A 20 21.07 -1.70 16.66
CA ALA A 20 19.81 -2.30 17.03
C ALA A 20 19.79 -3.77 16.63
N ASP A 21 19.08 -4.58 17.41
CA ASP A 21 18.86 -5.98 17.08
C ASP A 21 17.95 -6.15 15.84
N GLY A 22 18.06 -7.32 15.20
CA GLY A 22 17.36 -7.64 13.96
C GLY A 22 15.83 -7.43 14.01
N PRO A 23 15.13 -7.85 15.08
CA PRO A 23 13.68 -7.65 15.20
C PRO A 23 13.27 -6.17 15.20
N THR A 24 14.01 -5.30 15.91
CA THR A 24 13.69 -3.87 15.95
C THR A 24 13.91 -3.21 14.60
N VAL A 25 14.97 -3.60 13.88
CA VAL A 25 15.20 -3.13 12.50
C VAL A 25 14.10 -3.63 11.55
N GLN A 26 13.64 -4.87 11.69
CA GLN A 26 12.59 -5.42 10.81
C GLN A 26 11.25 -4.73 11.01
N GLN A 27 10.80 -4.55 12.26
CA GLN A 27 9.55 -3.83 12.55
C GLN A 27 9.57 -2.43 11.95
N LEU A 28 10.72 -1.76 12.05
CA LEU A 28 10.90 -0.43 11.52
C LEU A 28 10.89 -0.38 9.99
N LEU A 29 11.46 -1.38 9.31
CA LEU A 29 11.36 -1.51 7.87
C LEU A 29 9.90 -1.74 7.42
N ASP A 30 9.12 -2.49 8.20
CA ASP A 30 7.70 -2.73 7.92
C ASP A 30 6.88 -1.45 8.09
N ASP A 31 7.15 -0.68 9.15
CA ASP A 31 6.49 0.61 9.42
C ASP A 31 6.78 1.60 8.29
N VAL A 32 8.04 1.69 7.87
CA VAL A 32 8.46 2.57 6.76
C VAL A 32 7.87 2.13 5.43
N THR A 33 7.80 0.81 5.19
CA THR A 33 7.14 0.28 4.00
C THR A 33 5.66 0.66 4.00
N THR A 34 4.99 0.54 5.14
CA THR A 34 3.57 0.92 5.30
C THR A 34 3.39 2.42 5.08
N GLU A 35 4.24 3.26 5.68
CA GLU A 35 4.17 4.72 5.55
C GLU A 35 4.39 5.18 4.09
N LEU A 36 5.44 4.67 3.44
CA LEU A 36 5.84 5.13 2.11
C LEU A 36 4.95 4.56 0.99
N THR A 37 4.46 3.33 1.15
CA THR A 37 3.75 2.62 0.07
C THR A 37 2.26 2.41 0.35
N GLY A 38 1.82 2.60 1.59
CA GLY A 38 0.48 2.22 2.04
C GLY A 38 0.25 0.71 2.08
N ARG A 39 1.29 -0.11 1.92
CA ARG A 39 1.20 -1.58 1.94
C ARG A 39 1.65 -2.12 3.28
N THR A 40 0.84 -3.00 3.85
CA THR A 40 1.20 -3.75 5.05
C THR A 40 2.07 -4.94 4.66
N VAL A 41 3.26 -5.08 5.25
CA VAL A 41 4.06 -6.31 5.13
C VAL A 41 3.56 -7.31 6.17
N VAL A 42 3.28 -8.53 5.73
CA VAL A 42 2.90 -9.64 6.62
C VAL A 42 3.97 -10.70 6.54
N HIS A 43 4.63 -10.94 7.67
CA HIS A 43 5.68 -11.94 7.78
C HIS A 43 5.09 -13.32 8.08
N ARG A 44 5.80 -14.35 7.63
CA ARG A 44 5.37 -15.76 7.75
C ARG A 44 5.17 -16.23 9.20
N ASP A 45 5.82 -15.57 10.16
CA ASP A 45 5.79 -15.86 11.59
C ASP A 45 4.61 -15.17 12.30
N GLN A 46 3.98 -14.20 11.65
CA GLN A 46 2.73 -13.60 12.09
C GLN A 46 1.60 -14.56 11.69
N ASP A 47 1.02 -15.31 12.65
CA ASP A 47 -0.13 -16.23 12.43
C ASP A 47 -1.43 -15.45 12.14
N ARG A 48 -1.40 -14.61 11.10
CA ARG A 48 -2.55 -13.87 10.60
C ARG A 48 -3.21 -14.67 9.48
N ARG A 49 -4.47 -15.02 9.67
CA ARG A 49 -5.23 -15.83 8.71
C ARG A 49 -6.02 -14.95 7.75
N PRO A 50 -6.10 -15.30 6.45
CA PRO A 50 -7.03 -14.67 5.53
C PRO A 50 -8.47 -14.85 6.01
N ARG A 51 -9.28 -13.80 5.87
CA ARG A 51 -10.68 -13.81 6.30
C ARG A 51 -11.61 -13.87 5.11
N ARG A 52 -12.45 -14.88 5.05
CA ARG A 52 -13.46 -15.14 4.03
C ARG A 52 -14.69 -14.28 4.28
N PHE A 53 -15.26 -13.76 3.21
CA PHE A 53 -16.54 -13.05 3.22
C PHE A 53 -17.35 -13.38 1.96
N VAL A 54 -18.64 -13.05 1.99
CA VAL A 54 -19.49 -13.00 0.80
C VAL A 54 -19.96 -11.57 0.57
N LEU A 55 -20.15 -11.19 -0.70
CA LEU A 55 -20.91 -9.99 -1.02
C LEU A 55 -22.38 -10.37 -1.04
N ARG A 56 -23.11 -9.95 -0.01
CA ARG A 56 -24.55 -10.18 0.11
C ARG A 56 -25.31 -8.97 -0.38
N ARG A 57 -26.14 -9.18 -1.40
CA ARG A 57 -26.99 -8.17 -2.03
C ARG A 57 -28.40 -8.26 -1.49
N SER A 58 -28.85 -7.19 -0.84
CA SER A 58 -30.22 -7.03 -0.35
C SER A 58 -31.14 -6.37 -1.37
N VAL A 59 -30.58 -5.57 -2.28
CA VAL A 59 -31.32 -4.91 -3.36
C VAL A 59 -30.56 -5.05 -4.68
N ASP A 60 -31.21 -5.58 -5.72
CA ASP A 60 -30.64 -5.62 -7.07
C ASP A 60 -31.03 -4.36 -7.83
N VAL A 61 -30.20 -3.33 -7.68
CA VAL A 61 -30.37 -2.04 -8.36
C VAL A 61 -30.19 -2.14 -9.88
N SER A 62 -29.57 -3.23 -10.38
CA SER A 62 -29.30 -3.43 -11.81
C SER A 62 -30.34 -4.29 -12.52
N GLY A 63 -31.03 -5.17 -11.79
CA GLY A 63 -31.90 -6.21 -12.33
C GLY A 63 -31.15 -7.37 -13.02
N ILE A 64 -29.81 -7.36 -13.02
CA ILE A 64 -28.98 -8.35 -13.72
C ILE A 64 -28.47 -9.43 -12.76
N SER A 65 -28.06 -9.05 -11.57
CA SER A 65 -27.24 -9.91 -10.70
C SER A 65 -28.04 -10.71 -9.68
N GLY A 66 -29.31 -10.36 -9.48
CA GLY A 66 -30.16 -10.96 -8.46
C GLY A 66 -29.80 -10.57 -7.02
N LEU A 67 -30.50 -11.18 -6.08
CA LEU A 67 -30.34 -11.00 -4.64
C LEU A 67 -29.52 -12.13 -4.01
N GLY A 68 -29.08 -11.92 -2.77
CA GLY A 68 -28.36 -12.93 -1.99
C GLY A 68 -26.84 -12.85 -2.16
N ASP A 69 -26.15 -13.96 -1.98
CA ASP A 69 -24.68 -14.00 -2.03
C ASP A 69 -24.20 -14.06 -3.48
N VAL A 70 -23.77 -12.91 -4.00
CA VAL A 70 -23.43 -12.71 -5.42
C VAL A 70 -21.94 -12.90 -5.72
N ALA A 71 -21.09 -12.89 -4.69
CA ALA A 71 -19.66 -13.16 -4.82
C ALA A 71 -19.07 -13.74 -3.54
N ASP A 72 -18.01 -14.52 -3.70
CA ASP A 72 -17.11 -14.95 -2.62
C ASP A 72 -15.91 -14.03 -2.54
N GLY A 73 -15.39 -13.80 -1.35
CA GLY A 73 -14.27 -12.91 -1.11
C GLY A 73 -13.32 -13.41 -0.05
N VAL A 74 -12.07 -12.96 -0.15
CA VAL A 74 -11.03 -13.15 0.85
C VAL A 74 -10.39 -11.80 1.12
N LEU A 75 -10.38 -11.36 2.38
CA LEU A 75 -9.57 -10.27 2.88
C LEU A 75 -8.25 -10.86 3.36
N TRP A 76 -7.15 -10.46 2.73
CA TRP A 76 -5.82 -10.91 3.06
C TRP A 76 -5.28 -10.15 4.28
N PRO A 77 -4.38 -10.77 5.06
CA PRO A 77 -3.76 -10.13 6.23
C PRO A 77 -3.02 -8.81 5.95
N ASP A 78 -2.59 -8.60 4.70
CA ASP A 78 -1.91 -7.38 4.23
C ASP A 78 -2.88 -6.23 3.91
N GLY A 79 -4.17 -6.45 4.13
CA GLY A 79 -5.25 -5.50 3.87
C GLY A 79 -5.79 -5.53 2.45
N THR A 80 -5.23 -6.33 1.55
CA THR A 80 -5.74 -6.50 0.18
C THR A 80 -6.93 -7.46 0.14
N ALA A 81 -7.69 -7.50 -0.96
CA ALA A 81 -8.82 -8.41 -1.08
C ALA A 81 -8.94 -9.04 -2.47
N SER A 82 -9.36 -10.30 -2.52
CA SER A 82 -9.75 -10.99 -3.75
C SER A 82 -11.25 -11.23 -3.74
N VAL A 83 -11.92 -11.06 -4.88
CA VAL A 83 -13.35 -11.33 -5.07
C VAL A 83 -13.55 -12.24 -6.26
N ARG A 84 -14.39 -13.27 -6.11
CA ARG A 84 -14.83 -14.20 -7.15
C ARG A 84 -16.34 -14.05 -7.33
N TRP A 85 -16.77 -13.53 -8.49
CA TRP A 85 -18.17 -13.40 -8.82
C TRP A 85 -18.80 -14.76 -9.12
N ARG A 86 -20.03 -14.95 -8.64
CA ARG A 86 -20.86 -16.12 -8.95
C ARG A 86 -21.74 -15.85 -10.18
N GLY A 87 -22.24 -16.91 -10.80
CA GLY A 87 -23.10 -16.83 -11.98
C GLY A 87 -22.51 -17.53 -13.20
N GLU A 88 -23.15 -17.36 -14.36
CA GLU A 88 -22.82 -18.02 -15.63
C GLU A 88 -21.45 -17.59 -16.19
N HIS A 89 -21.06 -16.34 -15.95
CA HIS A 89 -19.79 -15.77 -16.42
C HIS A 89 -18.94 -15.27 -15.25
N PRO A 90 -18.36 -16.19 -14.46
CA PRO A 90 -17.69 -15.83 -13.23
C PRO A 90 -16.32 -15.20 -13.51
N SER A 91 -16.04 -14.05 -12.90
CA SER A 91 -14.75 -13.34 -12.97
C SER A 91 -14.10 -13.23 -11.59
N SER A 92 -12.77 -13.05 -11.58
CA SER A 92 -12.00 -12.83 -10.35
C SER A 92 -11.32 -11.47 -10.42
N VAL A 93 -11.39 -10.71 -9.34
CA VAL A 93 -10.79 -9.38 -9.25
C VAL A 93 -9.99 -9.27 -7.97
N PHE A 94 -8.85 -8.58 -8.06
CA PHE A 94 -8.00 -8.25 -6.93
C PHE A 94 -8.08 -6.76 -6.62
N TRP A 95 -8.13 -6.43 -5.34
CA TRP A 95 -8.25 -5.08 -4.80
C TRP A 95 -7.09 -4.78 -3.88
N ASP A 96 -6.17 -3.94 -4.35
CA ASP A 96 -4.99 -3.50 -3.62
C ASP A 96 -5.32 -2.69 -2.36
N ARG A 97 -6.44 -1.96 -2.35
CA ARG A 97 -6.98 -1.28 -1.15
C ARG A 97 -8.05 -2.09 -0.41
N GLY A 98 -8.15 -3.38 -0.72
CA GLY A 98 -8.97 -4.33 -0.01
C GLY A 98 -10.45 -4.02 0.06
N ARG A 99 -11.03 -4.30 1.23
CA ARG A 99 -12.47 -4.19 1.50
C ARG A 99 -13.02 -2.80 1.19
N ALA A 100 -12.27 -1.73 1.47
CA ALA A 100 -12.75 -0.37 1.25
C ALA A 100 -13.08 -0.12 -0.23
N SER A 101 -12.22 -0.55 -1.17
CA SER A 101 -12.51 -0.47 -2.60
C SER A 101 -13.68 -1.36 -3.00
N VAL A 102 -13.75 -2.58 -2.44
CA VAL A 102 -14.86 -3.51 -2.71
C VAL A 102 -16.19 -2.87 -2.34
N GLU A 103 -16.31 -2.29 -1.15
CA GLU A 103 -17.55 -1.67 -0.67
C GLU A 103 -17.85 -0.35 -1.38
N LEU A 104 -16.84 0.46 -1.69
CA LEU A 104 -17.02 1.70 -2.43
C LEU A 104 -17.63 1.44 -3.82
N ILE A 105 -17.13 0.44 -4.53
CA ILE A 105 -17.51 0.18 -5.93
C ILE A 105 -18.73 -0.74 -6.01
N HIS A 106 -18.82 -1.76 -5.15
CA HIS A 106 -19.86 -2.78 -5.22
C HIS A 106 -20.90 -2.70 -4.11
N GLY A 107 -20.75 -1.81 -3.14
CA GLY A 107 -21.70 -1.67 -2.04
C GLY A 107 -23.02 -1.00 -2.44
N HIS A 108 -23.02 -0.24 -3.56
CA HIS A 108 -24.21 0.40 -4.13
C HIS A 108 -25.08 1.11 -3.07
N GLY A 109 -24.46 1.98 -2.25
CA GLY A 109 -25.17 2.74 -1.22
C GLY A 109 -25.75 1.89 -0.09
N GLY A 110 -25.20 0.68 0.15
CA GLY A 110 -25.67 -0.25 1.16
C GLY A 110 -26.57 -1.37 0.63
N ALA A 111 -26.90 -1.36 -0.67
CA ALA A 111 -27.63 -2.46 -1.31
C ALA A 111 -26.83 -3.77 -1.38
N THR A 112 -25.51 -3.72 -1.20
CA THR A 112 -24.63 -4.88 -1.09
C THR A 112 -23.63 -4.68 0.04
N SER A 113 -23.37 -5.71 0.84
CA SER A 113 -22.48 -5.64 2.00
C SER A 113 -21.54 -6.85 2.06
N ALA A 114 -20.31 -6.64 2.53
CA ALA A 114 -19.39 -7.73 2.84
C ALA A 114 -19.76 -8.40 4.17
N VAL A 115 -20.15 -9.68 4.13
CA VAL A 115 -20.51 -10.48 5.30
C VAL A 115 -19.40 -11.50 5.55
N PHE A 116 -18.67 -11.34 6.65
CA PHE A 116 -17.58 -12.26 7.02
C PHE A 116 -18.13 -13.60 7.52
N LEU A 117 -17.48 -14.68 7.08
CA LEU A 117 -17.87 -16.06 7.41
C LEU A 117 -17.06 -16.63 8.57
N ASP A 118 -15.88 -16.07 8.84
CA ASP A 118 -15.03 -16.48 9.93
C ASP A 118 -15.45 -15.78 11.23
N ALA A 119 -15.19 -16.43 12.37
CA ALA A 119 -15.40 -15.81 13.67
C ALA A 119 -14.59 -14.51 13.77
N ALA A 120 -15.04 -13.58 14.61
CA ALA A 120 -14.22 -12.41 14.94
C ALA A 120 -13.01 -12.88 15.74
N ASP A 121 -11.95 -13.28 15.06
CA ASP A 121 -10.68 -13.61 15.68
C ASP A 121 -10.21 -12.35 16.41
N GLY A 122 -9.98 -12.45 17.73
CA GLY A 122 -9.78 -11.35 18.67
C GLY A 122 -8.47 -10.55 18.51
N SER A 123 -8.00 -10.34 17.29
CA SER A 123 -6.84 -9.50 16.97
C SER A 123 -7.21 -8.49 15.89
N ALA A 124 -8.13 -7.58 16.22
CA ALA A 124 -8.27 -6.33 15.49
C ALA A 124 -7.01 -5.48 15.72
N GLY A 125 -5.98 -5.69 14.90
CA GLY A 125 -4.92 -4.71 14.74
C GLY A 125 -5.54 -3.44 14.19
N SER A 126 -5.53 -2.37 14.98
CA SER A 126 -5.97 -1.05 14.57
C SER A 126 -5.13 -0.58 13.38
N VAL A 127 -5.78 -0.34 12.23
CA VAL A 127 -5.18 0.41 11.13
C VAL A 127 -4.99 1.84 11.63
N PRO A 128 -3.77 2.40 11.67
CA PRO A 128 -3.59 3.81 12.00
C PRO A 128 -4.24 4.67 10.92
N ASP A 129 -5.03 5.65 11.37
CA ASP A 129 -5.67 6.65 10.52
C ASP A 129 -4.60 7.63 10.01
N ILE A 130 -3.99 7.30 8.87
CA ILE A 130 -3.01 8.16 8.22
C ILE A 130 -3.77 9.10 7.30
N GLU A 131 -3.91 10.37 7.72
CA GLU A 131 -4.43 11.44 6.88
C GLU A 131 -3.78 11.40 5.49
N ALA A 132 -4.64 11.44 4.46
CA ALA A 132 -4.26 11.18 3.08
C ALA A 132 -3.12 12.10 2.60
N ALA A 133 -1.91 11.55 2.53
CA ALA A 133 -0.80 12.18 1.84
C ALA A 133 -1.25 12.67 0.45
N PRO A 134 -0.93 13.91 0.04
CA PRO A 134 -1.36 14.46 -1.24
C PRO A 134 -1.02 13.52 -2.41
N LEU A 135 -1.96 13.35 -3.35
CA LEU A 135 -1.81 12.46 -4.52
C LEU A 135 -0.50 12.68 -5.29
N ALA A 136 0.01 13.92 -5.28
CA ALA A 136 1.26 14.30 -5.92
C ALA A 136 2.50 13.65 -5.26
N LEU A 137 2.53 13.57 -3.92
CA LEU A 137 3.60 12.88 -3.18
C LEU A 137 3.57 11.38 -3.46
N ARG A 138 2.37 10.77 -3.46
CA ARG A 138 2.19 9.34 -3.80
C ARG A 138 2.71 9.01 -5.20
N ARG A 139 2.40 9.87 -6.19
CA ARG A 139 2.91 9.72 -7.57
C ARG A 139 4.42 9.93 -7.68
N ALA A 140 4.99 10.82 -6.86
CA ALA A 140 6.44 11.04 -6.82
C ALA A 140 7.18 9.80 -6.26
N VAL A 141 6.68 9.24 -5.16
CA VAL A 141 7.22 8.00 -4.57
C VAL A 141 7.10 6.83 -5.54
N ASP A 142 5.92 6.63 -6.15
CA ASP A 142 5.72 5.53 -7.10
C ASP A 142 6.62 5.66 -8.34
N ARG A 143 6.80 6.88 -8.88
CA ARG A 143 7.75 7.13 -9.97
C ARG A 143 9.20 6.86 -9.55
N ALA A 144 9.58 7.20 -8.31
CA ALA A 144 10.93 6.98 -7.80
C ALA A 144 11.24 5.50 -7.57
N LEU A 145 10.28 4.73 -7.02
CA LEU A 145 10.42 3.28 -6.80
C LEU A 145 10.56 2.50 -8.11
N ASN A 146 9.90 2.98 -9.16
CA ASN A 146 9.92 2.36 -10.49
C ASN A 146 10.93 3.01 -11.45
N ALA A 147 11.69 4.03 -11.01
CA ALA A 147 12.69 4.68 -11.84
C ALA A 147 13.84 3.70 -12.12
N PRO A 148 14.27 3.56 -13.38
CA PRO A 148 15.38 2.69 -13.69
C PRO A 148 16.69 3.26 -13.12
N VAL A 149 17.38 2.46 -12.31
CA VAL A 149 18.70 2.79 -11.74
C VAL A 149 19.77 2.47 -12.76
N ALA A 150 20.67 3.43 -13.00
CA ALA A 150 21.80 3.24 -13.89
C ALA A 150 22.78 2.21 -13.30
N CYS A 151 23.25 1.28 -14.13
CA CYS A 151 24.32 0.35 -13.78
C CYS A 151 25.58 1.13 -13.33
N SER A 152 26.15 0.79 -12.17
CA SER A 152 27.36 1.46 -11.65
C SER A 152 28.59 1.27 -12.54
N ASP A 153 28.66 0.17 -13.30
CA ASP A 153 29.79 -0.12 -14.19
C ASP A 153 29.68 0.55 -15.57
N CYS A 154 28.47 0.70 -16.12
CA CYS A 154 28.28 1.12 -17.52
C CYS A 154 27.23 2.21 -17.74
N GLY A 155 26.58 2.70 -16.69
CA GLY A 155 25.61 3.80 -16.74
C GLY A 155 24.28 3.47 -17.42
N ARG A 156 24.08 2.24 -17.93
CA ARG A 156 22.83 1.86 -18.61
C ARG A 156 21.68 1.73 -17.62
N THR A 157 20.54 2.34 -17.96
CA THR A 157 19.26 2.23 -17.23
C THR A 157 18.42 1.04 -17.68
N ILE A 158 18.84 0.32 -18.73
CA ILE A 158 18.20 -0.88 -19.27
C ILE A 158 19.04 -2.14 -19.00
N ALA A 159 18.61 -3.32 -19.47
CA ALA A 159 19.39 -4.54 -19.34
C ALA A 159 20.82 -4.40 -19.92
N CYS A 160 21.83 -4.75 -19.13
CA CYS A 160 23.26 -4.78 -19.45
C CYS A 160 23.90 -6.08 -18.93
N PRO A 161 25.02 -6.52 -19.52
CA PRO A 161 25.73 -7.74 -19.13
C PRO A 161 26.63 -7.59 -17.88
N CYS A 162 26.78 -6.39 -17.32
CA CYS A 162 27.56 -6.15 -16.10
C CYS A 162 27.01 -6.97 -14.91
N ALA A 163 27.92 -7.46 -14.05
CA ALA A 163 27.58 -8.22 -12.84
C ALA A 163 27.27 -7.32 -11.63
N SER A 164 27.39 -6.00 -11.76
CA SER A 164 27.08 -5.01 -10.73
C SER A 164 25.66 -5.16 -10.17
N ASP A 165 25.52 -5.02 -8.85
CA ASP A 165 24.22 -4.98 -8.20
C ASP A 165 23.46 -3.70 -8.59
N ARG A 166 22.32 -3.87 -9.26
CA ARG A 166 21.46 -2.75 -9.69
C ARG A 166 20.57 -2.17 -8.58
N ARG A 167 20.80 -2.58 -7.34
CA ARG A 167 20.22 -1.97 -6.15
C ARG A 167 21.13 -0.87 -5.59
N GLU A 168 22.41 -0.87 -5.96
CA GLU A 168 23.37 0.16 -5.58
C GLU A 168 22.93 1.53 -6.13
N GLY A 169 22.90 2.56 -5.28
CA GLY A 169 22.42 3.91 -5.64
C GLY A 169 20.89 4.09 -5.72
N ARG A 170 20.09 3.05 -5.51
CA ARG A 170 18.61 3.14 -5.52
C ARG A 170 18.09 4.05 -4.41
N VAL A 171 18.68 3.96 -3.23
CA VAL A 171 18.32 4.81 -2.08
C VAL A 171 18.59 6.27 -2.43
N ASP A 172 19.75 6.59 -3.01
CA ASP A 172 20.09 7.96 -3.42
C ASP A 172 19.17 8.49 -4.52
N ALA A 173 18.78 7.65 -5.49
CA ALA A 173 17.81 8.01 -6.53
C ALA A 173 16.42 8.31 -5.96
N ILE A 174 15.97 7.52 -4.97
CA ILE A 174 14.72 7.76 -4.25
C ILE A 174 14.81 9.07 -3.46
N LEU A 175 15.88 9.27 -2.71
CA LEU A 175 16.09 10.49 -1.91
C LEU A 175 16.17 11.74 -2.80
N ALA A 176 16.85 11.67 -3.95
CA ALA A 176 16.91 12.78 -4.90
C ALA A 176 15.54 13.12 -5.51
N ALA A 177 14.72 12.10 -5.82
CA ALA A 177 13.36 12.31 -6.32
C ALA A 177 12.41 12.91 -5.27
N LEU A 178 12.67 12.63 -3.99
CA LEU A 178 11.89 13.15 -2.86
C LEU A 178 12.44 14.47 -2.31
N ALA A 179 13.68 14.84 -2.63
CA ALA A 179 14.33 16.06 -2.14
C ALA A 179 13.51 17.35 -2.31
N PRO A 180 12.78 17.59 -3.43
CA PRO A 180 11.94 18.78 -3.57
C PRO A 180 10.79 18.87 -2.55
N TRP A 181 10.31 17.72 -2.08
CA TRP A 181 9.23 17.58 -1.09
C TRP A 181 9.76 17.65 0.34
N ILE A 182 10.97 17.13 0.57
CA ILE A 182 11.65 17.18 1.87
C ILE A 182 12.10 18.61 2.20
N ALA A 183 12.56 19.37 1.20
CA ALA A 183 13.11 20.71 1.41
C ALA A 183 12.05 21.80 1.69
N THR A 184 10.79 21.60 1.31
CA THR A 184 9.75 22.63 1.43
C THR A 184 9.02 22.63 2.76
N GLY A 185 9.02 21.53 3.54
CA GLY A 185 8.28 21.43 4.81
C GLY A 185 6.77 21.69 4.72
N ASP A 186 6.25 21.92 3.51
CA ASP A 186 4.90 22.41 3.26
C ASP A 186 4.09 21.33 2.56
N ARG A 187 3.06 20.84 3.25
CA ARG A 187 2.16 19.76 2.81
C ARG A 187 1.29 20.15 1.60
N THR A 188 1.50 21.32 0.98
CA THR A 188 0.59 21.86 -0.05
C THR A 188 1.23 22.33 -1.36
N ALA A 189 2.56 22.33 -1.51
CA ALA A 189 3.18 22.88 -2.72
C ALA A 189 3.17 21.89 -3.91
N ILE A 190 2.26 22.10 -4.86
CA ILE A 190 2.34 21.53 -6.22
C ILE A 190 3.37 22.38 -7.00
N PRO A 191 4.46 21.82 -7.54
CA PRO A 191 5.34 22.60 -8.42
C PRO A 191 4.56 22.98 -9.68
N SER A 192 4.40 24.28 -9.92
CA SER A 192 3.81 24.81 -11.15
C SER A 192 4.67 24.42 -12.35
N GLN A 193 4.06 23.74 -13.32
CA GLN A 193 4.63 23.66 -14.66
C GLN A 193 4.63 25.08 -15.24
N THR A 194 5.80 25.72 -15.26
CA THR A 194 6.03 26.92 -16.06
C THR A 194 7.21 26.66 -16.99
N ASP A 195 6.88 26.81 -18.28
CA ASP A 195 7.68 27.00 -19.48
C ASP A 195 8.71 25.96 -19.91
N ARG A 196 8.28 25.15 -20.89
CA ARG A 196 9.12 24.82 -22.04
C ARG A 196 8.70 25.72 -23.21
N THR A 197 9.51 26.74 -23.49
CA THR A 197 9.73 27.23 -24.85
C THR A 197 10.50 26.20 -25.67
#